data_AF-A0A1H8GNS7-F1
#
_entry.id   AF-A0A1H8GNS7-F1
#
_cell.length_a   1.000
_cell.length_b   1.000
_cell.length_c   1.000
_cell.angle_alpha   90.00
_cell.angle_beta   90.00
_cell.angle_gamma   90.00
#
_symmetry.space_group_name_H-M   'P 1'
#
loop_
_entity.id
_entity.type
_entity.pdbx_description
1 polymer ?
#
loop_
_entity_poly.entity_id
_entity_poly.type
_entity_poly.pdbx_seq_one_letter_code
_entity_poly.pdbx_strand_id
1 'polypeptide(L)'
;MRILAPMVLAAILALPLAVRPAHATQEYYLPTLFDVADVALDDVLNIRLQPDANSPVIGTLPPDMKGVEVVEETRGWGRVNSGEGSGWVSMRYLTYRVDVWEPGELPEHFRCLGTEPFWGFSVDGGEVVHTEPDQTSPEPLKAILDSGVFRHPLRTVISDTMTLVAVPQLCSDGMSDRMYGMQATLIHHGDQPSMQTGCCLIQE
;
A
#
# COMPACT_ATOMS: atom_id res chain seq x y z
N MET A 1 -20.06 3.73 -83.88
CA MET A 1 -19.13 2.93 -83.06
C MET A 1 -18.83 3.75 -81.80
N ARG A 2 -19.51 3.48 -80.68
CA ARG A 2 -19.35 4.17 -79.39
C ARG A 2 -18.73 3.17 -78.42
N ILE A 3 -17.57 3.49 -77.86
CA ILE A 3 -16.90 2.67 -76.84
C ILE A 3 -17.40 3.14 -75.47
N LEU A 4 -17.99 2.23 -74.69
CA LEU A 4 -18.40 2.39 -73.30
C LEU A 4 -17.18 2.26 -72.38
N ALA A 5 -17.03 3.17 -71.42
CA ALA A 5 -16.16 3.00 -70.26
C ALA A 5 -17.00 2.49 -69.07
N PRO A 6 -16.54 1.51 -68.28
CA PRO A 6 -17.30 1.02 -67.13
C PRO A 6 -17.03 1.91 -65.90
N MET A 7 -18.11 2.33 -65.24
CA MET A 7 -18.08 3.01 -63.95
C MET A 7 -17.89 1.95 -62.86
N VAL A 8 -16.73 1.94 -62.19
CA VAL A 8 -16.47 1.04 -61.05
C VAL A 8 -17.08 1.68 -59.80
N LEU A 9 -18.13 1.05 -59.26
CA LEU A 9 -18.77 1.44 -58.02
C LEU A 9 -17.97 0.85 -56.84
N ALA A 10 -17.22 1.68 -56.11
CA ALA A 10 -16.49 1.26 -54.92
C ALA A 10 -17.46 1.17 -53.72
N ALA A 11 -17.72 -0.05 -53.24
CA ALA A 11 -18.49 -0.28 -52.02
C ALA A 11 -17.56 -0.09 -50.79
N ILE A 12 -17.78 0.97 -50.02
CA ILE A 12 -17.10 1.21 -48.74
C ILE A 12 -17.78 0.33 -47.69
N LEU A 13 -17.12 -0.76 -47.31
CA LEU A 13 -17.56 -1.66 -46.24
C LEU A 13 -17.25 -0.99 -44.89
N ALA A 14 -18.26 -0.42 -44.23
CA ALA A 14 -18.12 0.15 -42.89
C ALA A 14 -17.97 -0.99 -41.86
N LEU A 15 -16.74 -1.20 -41.39
CA LEU A 15 -16.42 -2.16 -40.34
C LEU A 15 -16.86 -1.56 -38.99
N PRO A 16 -17.79 -2.18 -38.23
CA PRO A 16 -18.16 -1.68 -36.92
C PRO A 16 -16.98 -1.88 -35.96
N LEU A 17 -16.36 -0.79 -35.50
CA LEU A 17 -15.44 -0.83 -34.36
C LEU A 17 -16.24 -1.31 -33.15
N ALA A 18 -16.02 -2.55 -32.74
CA ALA A 18 -16.49 -3.05 -31.46
C ALA A 18 -15.73 -2.32 -30.34
N VAL A 19 -16.32 -1.22 -29.84
CA VAL A 19 -15.83 -0.54 -28.64
C VAL A 19 -16.06 -1.50 -27.48
N ARG A 20 -15.00 -2.21 -27.08
CA ARG A 20 -15.03 -3.00 -25.84
C ARG A 20 -15.00 -2.01 -24.67
N PRO A 21 -15.87 -2.15 -23.66
CA PRO A 21 -15.76 -1.34 -22.46
C PRO A 21 -14.36 -1.59 -21.86
N ALA A 22 -13.59 -0.52 -21.72
CA ALA A 22 -12.39 -0.58 -20.91
C ALA A 22 -12.85 -0.89 -19.48
N HIS A 23 -12.48 -2.05 -18.96
CA HIS A 23 -12.55 -2.28 -17.52
C HIS A 23 -11.64 -1.24 -16.88
N ALA A 24 -12.23 -0.25 -16.20
CA ALA A 24 -11.47 0.68 -15.40
C ALA A 24 -10.80 -0.14 -14.29
N THR A 25 -9.47 -0.27 -14.35
CA THR A 25 -8.69 -0.75 -13.21
C THR A 25 -8.93 0.25 -12.08
N GLN A 26 -9.43 -0.24 -10.94
CA GLN A 26 -9.62 0.57 -9.75
C GLN A 26 -8.28 1.26 -9.42
N GLU A 27 -8.23 2.59 -9.49
CA GLU A 27 -7.04 3.34 -9.13
C GLU A 27 -6.98 3.45 -7.60
N TYR A 28 -5.89 2.96 -7.02
CA TYR A 28 -5.58 3.05 -5.60
C TYR A 28 -4.14 3.50 -5.41
N TYR A 29 -3.83 3.99 -4.22
CA TYR A 29 -2.49 4.34 -3.80
C TYR A 29 -1.94 3.25 -2.89
N LEU A 30 -0.64 2.96 -3.02
CA LEU A 30 0.07 2.05 -2.14
C LEU A 30 0.88 2.83 -1.09
N PRO A 31 1.05 2.29 0.13
CA PRO A 31 0.48 1.03 0.58
C PRO A 31 -1.01 1.13 0.90
N THR A 32 -1.72 0.02 0.80
CA THR A 32 -3.11 -0.12 1.25
C THR A 32 -3.42 -1.58 1.56
N LEU A 33 -4.55 -1.82 2.20
CA LEU A 33 -5.00 -3.17 2.54
C LEU A 33 -5.85 -3.80 1.44
N PHE A 34 -5.74 -5.12 1.36
CA PHE A 34 -6.53 -6.00 0.51
C PHE A 34 -7.03 -7.19 1.33
N ASP A 35 -8.07 -7.83 0.83
CA ASP A 35 -8.55 -9.12 1.34
C ASP A 35 -8.27 -10.21 0.33
N VAL A 36 -7.88 -11.40 0.80
CA VAL A 36 -7.82 -12.59 -0.05
C VAL A 36 -9.24 -12.97 -0.49
N ALA A 37 -9.40 -13.18 -1.79
CA ALA A 37 -10.65 -13.54 -2.44
C ALA A 37 -10.41 -14.60 -3.52
N ASP A 38 -11.46 -15.32 -3.91
CA ASP A 38 -11.44 -16.33 -4.99
C ASP A 38 -10.42 -17.46 -4.80
N VAL A 39 -10.08 -17.77 -3.55
CA VAL A 39 -9.30 -18.95 -3.14
C VAL A 39 -10.26 -19.95 -2.50
N ALA A 40 -10.21 -21.21 -2.92
CA ALA A 40 -11.06 -22.25 -2.35
C ALA A 40 -10.73 -22.47 -0.86
N LEU A 41 -11.73 -22.87 -0.06
CA LEU A 41 -11.58 -23.05 1.39
C LEU A 41 -10.54 -24.11 1.78
N ASP A 42 -10.24 -25.05 0.89
CA ASP A 42 -9.23 -26.10 1.03
C ASP A 42 -7.93 -25.81 0.27
N ASP A 43 -7.77 -24.59 -0.23
CA ASP A 43 -6.57 -24.11 -0.95
C ASP A 43 -5.95 -22.89 -0.23
N VAL A 44 -4.83 -22.39 -0.76
CA VAL A 44 -4.09 -21.25 -0.22
C VAL A 44 -3.61 -20.31 -1.32
N LEU A 45 -3.43 -19.03 -0.99
CA LEU A 45 -2.73 -18.10 -1.84
C LEU A 45 -1.23 -18.15 -1.55
N ASN A 46 -0.45 -18.65 -2.52
CA ASN A 46 1.00 -18.73 -2.39
C ASN A 46 1.66 -17.34 -2.42
N ILE A 47 2.56 -17.10 -1.45
CA ILE A 47 3.52 -15.99 -1.45
C ILE A 47 4.81 -16.51 -2.10
N ARG A 48 5.24 -15.87 -3.18
CA ARG A 48 6.38 -16.31 -3.99
C ARG A 48 7.58 -15.38 -3.84
N LEU A 49 8.78 -15.92 -4.00
CA LEU A 49 10.03 -15.16 -3.85
C LEU A 49 10.17 -14.03 -4.89
N GLN A 50 9.66 -14.25 -6.10
CA GLN A 50 9.67 -13.30 -7.23
C GLN A 50 8.27 -13.17 -7.82
N PRO A 51 7.94 -12.09 -8.56
CA PRO A 51 6.65 -11.89 -9.22
C PRO A 51 6.52 -12.79 -10.47
N ASP A 52 6.58 -14.11 -10.25
CA ASP A 52 6.54 -15.16 -11.26
C ASP A 52 5.85 -16.41 -10.67
N ALA A 53 4.91 -16.99 -11.42
CA ALA A 53 4.17 -18.18 -11.02
C ALA A 53 5.04 -19.45 -10.87
N ASN A 54 6.25 -19.46 -11.43
CA ASN A 54 7.23 -20.53 -11.30
C ASN A 54 8.26 -20.28 -10.19
N SER A 55 8.24 -19.10 -9.56
CA SER A 55 9.16 -18.77 -8.47
C SER A 55 8.87 -19.61 -7.22
N PRO A 56 9.88 -19.97 -6.41
CA PRO A 56 9.68 -20.71 -5.16
C PRO A 56 8.60 -20.07 -4.27
N VAL A 57 7.77 -20.92 -3.67
CA VAL A 57 6.82 -20.51 -2.63
C VAL A 57 7.58 -20.37 -1.31
N ILE A 58 7.45 -19.21 -0.66
CA ILE A 58 8.13 -18.87 0.59
C ILE A 58 7.17 -18.62 1.75
N GLY A 59 5.87 -18.64 1.47
CA GLY A 59 4.80 -18.48 2.45
C GLY A 59 3.45 -18.66 1.79
N THR A 60 2.39 -18.57 2.58
CA THR A 60 1.01 -18.72 2.12
C THR A 60 0.08 -17.80 2.91
N LEU A 61 -0.94 -17.27 2.27
CA LEU A 61 -2.08 -16.62 2.92
C LEU A 61 -3.28 -17.58 2.89
N PRO A 62 -3.99 -17.77 4.01
CA PRO A 62 -5.20 -18.59 4.03
C PRO A 62 -6.32 -17.95 3.18
N PRO A 63 -7.31 -18.74 2.75
CA PRO A 63 -8.51 -18.20 2.12
C PRO A 63 -9.19 -17.21 3.09
N ASP A 64 -9.83 -16.18 2.53
CA ASP A 64 -10.54 -15.12 3.26
C ASP A 64 -9.69 -14.25 4.21
N MET A 65 -8.36 -14.36 4.19
CA MET A 65 -7.48 -13.51 4.99
C MET A 65 -7.78 -12.02 4.74
N LYS A 66 -7.93 -11.27 5.82
CA LYS A 66 -8.26 -9.84 5.80
C LYS A 66 -7.04 -8.98 6.10
N GLY A 67 -7.03 -7.77 5.57
CA GLY A 67 -6.03 -6.78 5.96
C GLY A 67 -4.60 -7.07 5.48
N VAL A 68 -4.46 -7.67 4.30
CA VAL A 68 -3.15 -7.90 3.67
C VAL A 68 -2.60 -6.57 3.15
N GLU A 69 -1.53 -6.07 3.74
CA GLU A 69 -0.87 -4.86 3.24
C GLU A 69 -0.06 -5.17 1.97
N VAL A 70 -0.40 -4.49 0.89
CA VAL A 70 0.38 -4.48 -0.34
C VAL A 70 1.18 -3.17 -0.38
N VAL A 71 2.50 -3.27 -0.52
CA VAL A 71 3.42 -2.12 -0.47
C VAL A 71 3.95 -1.70 -1.83
N GLU A 72 3.90 -2.60 -2.81
CA GLU A 72 4.38 -2.42 -4.18
C GLU A 72 3.57 -3.30 -5.11
N GLU A 73 3.35 -2.86 -6.35
CA GLU A 73 2.75 -3.69 -7.38
C GLU A 73 3.55 -3.64 -8.68
N THR A 74 3.73 -4.80 -9.31
CA THR A 74 4.31 -4.89 -10.64
C THR A 74 3.65 -6.00 -11.46
N ARG A 75 3.14 -5.65 -12.64
CA ARG A 75 2.60 -6.62 -13.62
C ARG A 75 1.58 -7.61 -13.02
N GLY A 76 0.68 -7.15 -12.15
CA GLY A 76 -0.35 -7.97 -11.50
C GLY A 76 0.15 -8.79 -10.31
N TRP A 77 1.33 -8.48 -9.78
CA TRP A 77 1.87 -9.04 -8.55
C TRP A 77 1.98 -7.96 -7.48
N GLY A 78 1.43 -8.23 -6.30
CA GLY A 78 1.55 -7.37 -5.13
C GLY A 78 2.63 -7.88 -4.20
N ARG A 79 3.48 -6.97 -3.71
CA ARG A 79 4.49 -7.28 -2.70
C ARG A 79 3.87 -7.14 -1.31
N VAL A 80 4.01 -8.18 -0.51
CA VAL A 80 3.46 -8.30 0.85
C VAL A 80 4.56 -8.71 1.82
N ASN A 81 4.42 -8.35 3.09
CA ASN A 81 5.31 -8.82 4.16
C ASN A 81 4.77 -10.10 4.79
N SER A 82 5.66 -11.05 5.07
CA SER A 82 5.37 -12.33 5.73
C SER A 82 6.54 -12.72 6.62
N GLY A 83 6.34 -12.74 7.94
CA GLY A 83 7.43 -12.94 8.91
C GLY A 83 8.48 -11.85 8.81
N GLU A 84 9.75 -12.23 8.72
CA GLU A 84 10.91 -11.31 8.64
C GLU A 84 11.28 -10.89 7.21
N GLY A 85 10.45 -11.21 6.21
CA GLY A 85 10.74 -10.90 4.81
C GLY A 85 9.52 -10.45 4.01
N SER A 86 9.75 -10.16 2.73
CA SER A 86 8.69 -9.88 1.76
C SER A 86 8.64 -10.91 0.64
N GLY A 87 7.45 -11.07 0.06
CA GLY A 87 7.25 -11.86 -1.16
C GLY A 87 6.14 -11.29 -2.03
N TRP A 88 5.78 -12.03 -3.08
CA TRP A 88 4.86 -11.60 -4.12
C TRP A 88 3.65 -12.53 -4.19
N VAL A 89 2.46 -11.93 -4.22
CA VAL A 89 1.18 -12.63 -4.41
C VAL A 89 0.53 -12.15 -5.70
N SER A 90 -0.28 -13.00 -6.32
CA SER A 90 -1.03 -12.58 -7.52
C SER A 90 -2.20 -11.68 -7.11
N MET A 91 -2.24 -10.46 -7.65
CA MET A 91 -3.30 -9.49 -7.37
C MET A 91 -4.70 -9.97 -7.79
N ARG A 92 -4.78 -11.00 -8.65
CA ARG A 92 -6.05 -11.60 -9.07
C ARG A 92 -6.84 -12.24 -7.91
N TYR A 93 -6.16 -12.55 -6.81
CA TYR A 93 -6.74 -13.16 -5.62
C TYR A 93 -6.87 -12.16 -4.47
N LEU A 94 -6.73 -10.87 -4.76
CA LEU A 94 -6.84 -9.79 -3.78
C LEU A 94 -7.96 -8.83 -4.17
N THR A 95 -8.81 -8.49 -3.21
CA THR A 95 -9.85 -7.46 -3.35
C THR A 95 -9.45 -6.23 -2.55
N TYR A 96 -9.41 -5.07 -3.21
CA TYR A 96 -9.04 -3.79 -2.60
C TYR A 96 -10.01 -3.38 -1.48
N ARG A 97 -9.48 -3.02 -0.30
CA ARG A 97 -10.28 -2.45 0.79
C ARG A 97 -10.45 -0.95 0.64
N VAL A 98 -11.71 -0.52 0.69
CA VAL A 98 -12.08 0.88 0.47
C VAL A 98 -12.19 1.71 1.75
N ASP A 99 -11.83 1.15 2.90
CA ASP A 99 -12.04 1.73 4.23
C ASP A 99 -10.73 1.88 5.01
N VAL A 100 -9.61 2.01 4.28
CA VAL A 100 -8.25 2.06 4.87
C VAL A 100 -7.82 3.50 5.17
N TRP A 101 -7.82 4.35 4.14
CA TRP A 101 -7.29 5.72 4.22
C TRP A 101 -8.41 6.75 4.28
N GLU A 102 -9.11 6.79 5.41
CA GLU A 102 -10.17 7.77 5.66
C GLU A 102 -9.60 9.17 5.97
N PRO A 103 -10.32 10.25 5.60
CA PRO A 103 -9.86 11.63 5.84
C PRO A 103 -9.67 11.94 7.31
N GLY A 104 -8.52 12.51 7.68
CA GLY A 104 -8.20 12.88 9.07
C GLY A 104 -8.01 11.71 10.03
N GLU A 105 -7.91 10.48 9.54
CA GLU A 105 -7.79 9.26 10.35
C GLU A 105 -6.55 8.45 9.97
N LEU A 106 -6.12 7.56 10.87
CA LEU A 106 -5.08 6.57 10.64
C LEU A 106 -5.73 5.17 10.54
N PRO A 107 -5.20 4.26 9.70
CA PRO A 107 -5.58 2.85 9.73
C PRO A 107 -5.38 2.23 11.12
N GLU A 108 -6.19 1.23 11.46
CA GLU A 108 -6.23 0.58 12.79
C GLU A 108 -4.86 0.15 13.32
N HIS A 109 -4.00 -0.42 12.46
CA HIS A 109 -2.67 -0.91 12.84
C HIS A 109 -1.53 -0.01 12.33
N PHE A 110 -1.82 1.28 12.08
CA PHE A 110 -0.80 2.24 11.69
C PHE A 110 0.26 2.37 12.79
N ARG A 111 1.50 2.04 12.45
CA ARG A 111 2.65 2.21 13.31
C ARG A 111 3.88 2.53 12.48
N CYS A 112 4.77 3.31 13.07
CA CYS A 112 6.08 3.60 12.49
C CYS A 112 7.18 3.16 13.46
N LEU A 113 8.31 2.79 12.90
CA LEU A 113 9.47 2.31 13.65
C LEU A 113 10.77 2.77 13.00
N GLY A 114 11.78 3.01 13.80
CA GLY A 114 13.15 3.21 13.36
C GLY A 114 14.11 2.31 14.11
N THR A 115 15.26 2.05 13.49
CA THR A 115 16.26 1.08 13.97
C THR A 115 17.54 1.73 14.44
N GLU A 116 17.84 2.97 14.01
CA GLU A 116 19.03 3.71 14.46
C GLU A 116 18.73 5.22 14.63
N PRO A 117 18.49 5.69 15.87
CA PRO A 117 18.29 4.90 17.08
C PRO A 117 16.96 4.10 17.02
N PHE A 118 16.78 3.14 17.92
CA PHE A 118 15.52 2.39 18.00
C PHE A 118 14.39 3.25 18.53
N TRP A 119 13.28 3.31 17.81
CA TRP A 119 12.07 3.97 18.26
C TRP A 119 10.82 3.36 17.64
N GLY A 120 9.67 3.59 18.28
CA GLY A 120 8.34 3.23 17.81
C GLY A 120 7.39 4.41 17.97
N PHE A 121 6.40 4.50 17.09
CA PHE A 121 5.36 5.51 17.10
C PHE A 121 4.03 4.88 16.69
N SER A 122 3.01 5.08 17.51
CA SER A 122 1.63 4.71 17.19
C SER A 122 0.66 5.75 17.76
N VAL A 123 -0.62 5.62 17.38
CA VAL A 123 -1.71 6.37 17.99
C VAL A 123 -2.70 5.38 18.58
N ASP A 124 -3.00 5.50 19.87
CA ASP A 124 -3.96 4.64 20.57
C ASP A 124 -4.82 5.50 21.50
N GLY A 125 -6.13 5.29 21.49
CA GLY A 125 -7.06 6.00 22.38
C GLY A 125 -7.05 7.54 22.30
N GLY A 126 -6.56 8.12 21.20
CA GLY A 126 -6.39 9.58 21.07
C GLY A 126 -5.08 10.10 21.69
N GLU A 127 -4.14 9.22 22.01
CA GLU A 127 -2.79 9.54 22.45
C GLU A 127 -1.78 9.12 21.38
N VAL A 128 -0.75 9.95 21.18
CA VAL A 128 0.46 9.55 20.49
C VAL A 128 1.32 8.77 21.48
N VAL A 129 1.69 7.55 21.10
CA VAL A 129 2.57 6.69 21.90
C VAL A 129 3.91 6.62 21.20
N HIS A 130 4.93 7.25 21.80
CA HIS A 130 6.32 7.13 21.38
C HIS A 130 7.07 6.18 22.31
N THR A 131 7.79 5.23 21.73
CA THR A 131 8.56 4.22 22.45
C THR A 131 10.02 4.28 22.05
N GLU A 132 10.89 4.31 23.03
CA GLU A 132 12.34 4.11 22.95
C GLU A 132 12.69 2.89 23.82
N PRO A 133 13.90 2.30 23.73
CA PRO A 133 14.26 1.09 24.47
C PRO A 133 13.99 1.16 25.99
N ASP A 134 14.17 2.32 26.59
CA ASP A 134 14.06 2.52 28.04
C ASP A 134 12.85 3.38 28.45
N GLN A 135 12.11 3.93 27.49
CA GLN A 135 11.07 4.92 27.77
C GLN A 135 9.86 4.73 26.84
N THR A 136 8.67 4.83 27.40
CA THR A 136 7.43 5.01 26.63
C THR A 136 6.73 6.25 27.14
N SER A 137 6.39 7.14 26.23
CA SER A 137 5.85 8.46 26.52
C SER A 137 4.55 8.65 25.74
N PRO A 138 3.38 8.43 26.37
CA PRO A 138 2.11 8.82 25.79
C PRO A 138 1.92 10.34 25.94
N GLU A 139 1.38 10.99 24.91
CA GLU A 139 0.95 12.38 24.97
C GLU A 139 -0.33 12.60 24.13
N PRO A 140 -1.14 13.63 24.43
CA PRO A 140 -2.37 13.86 23.68
C PRO A 140 -2.13 14.09 22.19
N LEU A 141 -2.91 13.40 21.35
CA LEU A 141 -2.98 13.69 19.93
C LEU A 141 -3.61 15.07 19.72
N LYS A 142 -2.97 15.92 18.91
CA LYS A 142 -3.54 17.21 18.50
C LYS A 142 -4.25 17.16 17.17
N ALA A 143 -3.63 16.51 16.18
CA ALA A 143 -4.17 16.44 14.83
C ALA A 143 -3.58 15.27 14.04
N ILE A 144 -4.41 14.74 13.15
CA ILE A 144 -3.98 13.93 11.99
C ILE A 144 -4.33 14.75 10.76
N LEU A 145 -3.35 14.99 9.90
CA LEU A 145 -3.50 15.71 8.63
C LEU A 145 -3.23 14.76 7.47
N ASP A 146 -3.89 15.01 6.35
CA ASP A 146 -3.70 14.33 5.07
C ASP A 146 -3.49 15.34 3.94
N SER A 147 -3.28 14.86 2.71
CA SER A 147 -3.02 15.72 1.54
C SER A 147 -4.29 16.34 0.92
N GLY A 148 -5.49 15.99 1.40
CA GLY A 148 -6.76 16.27 0.73
C GLY A 148 -7.01 15.44 -0.52
N VAL A 149 -6.07 14.57 -0.93
CA VAL A 149 -6.25 13.64 -2.04
C VAL A 149 -6.96 12.40 -1.52
N PHE A 150 -8.07 12.07 -2.16
CA PHE A 150 -8.92 10.94 -1.76
C PHE A 150 -8.11 9.63 -1.68
N ARG A 151 -8.14 8.98 -0.50
CA ARG A 151 -7.48 7.70 -0.20
C ARG A 151 -5.97 7.71 -0.31
N HIS A 152 -5.34 8.88 -0.34
CA HIS A 152 -3.89 8.97 -0.42
C HIS A 152 -3.24 8.64 0.94
N PRO A 153 -2.19 7.80 1.02
CA PRO A 153 -1.59 7.34 2.28
C PRO A 153 -0.82 8.39 3.07
N LEU A 154 -0.48 9.54 2.46
CA LEU A 154 0.29 10.58 3.15
C LEU A 154 -0.43 11.01 4.43
N ARG A 155 0.28 10.95 5.56
CA ARG A 155 -0.22 11.34 6.87
C ARG A 155 0.78 12.21 7.60
N THR A 156 0.28 13.17 8.36
CA THR A 156 1.06 13.91 9.35
C THR A 156 0.34 13.83 10.70
N VAL A 157 1.04 13.40 11.73
CA VAL A 157 0.51 13.29 13.10
C VAL A 157 1.20 14.34 13.96
N ILE A 158 0.43 15.11 14.71
CA ILE A 158 0.92 16.24 15.50
C ILE A 158 0.50 16.05 16.97
N SER A 159 1.44 16.32 17.86
CA SER A 159 1.25 16.40 19.31
C SER A 159 1.89 17.68 19.87
N ASP A 160 2.08 17.78 21.20
CA ASP A 160 2.82 18.88 21.80
C ASP A 160 4.32 18.82 21.49
N THR A 161 4.91 17.64 21.60
CA THR A 161 6.37 17.48 21.52
C THR A 161 6.84 16.85 20.22
N MET A 162 5.95 16.35 19.38
CA MET A 162 6.32 15.62 18.16
C MET A 162 5.50 15.98 16.93
N THR A 163 6.13 15.81 15.77
CA THR A 163 5.44 15.72 14.47
C THR A 163 6.00 14.54 13.69
N LEU A 164 5.12 13.59 13.36
CA LEU A 164 5.43 12.51 12.45
C LEU A 164 4.91 12.87 11.06
N VAL A 165 5.74 12.75 10.03
CA VAL A 165 5.33 12.80 8.62
C VAL A 165 5.58 11.42 8.00
N ALA A 166 4.53 10.78 7.51
CA ALA A 166 4.58 9.49 6.85
C ALA A 166 4.18 9.65 5.38
N VAL A 167 5.06 9.26 4.46
CA VAL A 167 4.86 9.41 3.01
C VAL A 167 4.90 8.05 2.31
N PRO A 168 4.07 7.82 1.26
CA PRO A 168 4.09 6.58 0.51
C PRO A 168 5.38 6.47 -0.30
N GLN A 169 6.32 5.69 0.21
CA GLN A 169 7.62 5.43 -0.40
C GLN A 169 8.16 4.12 0.18
N LEU A 170 8.69 3.26 -0.70
CA LEU A 170 9.36 2.04 -0.25
C LEU A 170 10.48 2.35 0.74
N CYS A 171 10.46 1.63 1.85
CA CYS A 171 11.34 1.82 2.99
C CYS A 171 11.87 0.46 3.47
N SER A 172 13.12 0.44 3.92
CA SER A 172 13.75 -0.71 4.57
C SER A 172 14.22 -0.26 5.94
N ASP A 173 14.01 -1.12 6.93
CA ASP A 173 14.47 -0.90 8.31
C ASP A 173 15.97 -1.24 8.50
N GLY A 174 16.64 -1.77 7.47
CA GLY A 174 18.05 -2.16 7.52
C GLY A 174 18.36 -3.38 8.39
N MET A 175 17.36 -3.99 9.03
CA MET A 175 17.51 -5.08 9.99
C MET A 175 16.78 -6.36 9.57
N SER A 176 15.75 -6.25 8.74
CA SER A 176 14.98 -7.37 8.20
C SER A 176 14.99 -7.37 6.66
N ASP A 177 14.50 -8.47 6.07
CA ASP A 177 14.25 -8.56 4.62
C ASP A 177 12.86 -7.98 4.24
N ARG A 178 12.18 -7.30 5.18
CA ARG A 178 10.88 -6.66 4.95
C ARG A 178 11.05 -5.37 4.15
N MET A 179 10.04 -5.10 3.33
CA MET A 179 9.86 -3.83 2.65
C MET A 179 8.56 -3.19 3.13
N TYR A 180 8.69 -1.96 3.60
CA TYR A 180 7.59 -1.17 4.10
C TYR A 180 7.13 -0.22 3.00
N GLY A 181 5.84 0.07 2.94
CA GLY A 181 5.28 0.95 1.90
C GLY A 181 5.41 2.43 2.22
N MET A 182 5.82 2.79 3.44
CA MET A 182 5.93 4.19 3.86
C MET A 182 7.26 4.48 4.52
N GLN A 183 7.78 5.68 4.22
CA GLN A 183 8.88 6.30 4.95
C GLN A 183 8.32 7.28 5.98
N ALA A 184 8.90 7.25 7.18
CA ALA A 184 8.57 8.10 8.30
C ALA A 184 9.69 9.13 8.54
N THR A 185 9.30 10.36 8.87
CA THR A 185 10.16 11.37 9.46
C THR A 185 9.51 11.81 10.77
N LEU A 186 10.16 11.51 11.90
CA LEU A 186 9.74 11.93 13.22
C LEU A 186 10.57 13.13 13.64
N ILE A 187 9.91 14.25 13.94
CA ILE A 187 10.53 15.49 14.40
C ILE A 187 10.18 15.66 15.87
N HIS A 188 11.19 15.78 16.72
CA HIS A 188 11.01 16.16 18.12
C HIS A 188 11.15 17.67 18.24
N HIS A 189 10.16 18.30 18.86
CA HIS A 189 10.14 19.71 19.20
C HIS A 189 10.75 19.93 20.58
N GLY A 190 11.24 21.14 20.85
CA GLY A 190 11.81 21.52 22.14
C GLY A 190 12.99 22.46 22.00
N ASP A 191 13.76 22.62 23.08
CA ASP A 191 14.94 23.49 23.11
C ASP A 191 16.07 23.00 22.17
N GLN A 192 16.12 21.68 21.95
CA GLN A 192 17.04 21.04 21.01
C GLN A 192 16.23 20.14 20.07
N PRO A 193 15.71 20.70 18.96
CA PRO A 193 14.95 19.90 18.01
C PRO A 193 15.83 18.85 17.35
N SER A 194 15.26 17.67 17.14
CA SER A 194 15.93 16.54 16.48
C SER A 194 14.99 15.88 15.48
N MET A 195 15.57 15.07 14.60
CA MET A 195 14.83 14.36 13.57
C MET A 195 15.33 12.93 13.48
N GLN A 196 14.39 12.00 13.34
CA GLN A 196 14.63 10.58 13.16
C GLN A 196 13.88 10.11 11.90
N THR A 197 14.43 9.12 11.21
CA THR A 197 13.77 8.48 10.07
C THR A 197 13.43 7.04 10.39
N GLY A 198 12.39 6.53 9.75
CA GLY A 198 11.92 5.17 9.96
C GLY A 198 11.01 4.70 8.84
N CYS A 199 10.36 3.57 9.04
CA CYS A 199 9.37 3.02 8.14
C CYS A 199 8.02 2.88 8.84
N CYS A 200 6.91 2.88 8.10
CA CYS A 200 5.59 2.59 8.65
C CYS A 200 4.93 1.38 7.99
N LEU A 201 4.04 0.74 8.73
CA LEU A 201 3.16 -0.32 8.27
C LEU A 201 1.74 -0.10 8.78
N ILE A 202 0.79 -0.76 8.13
CA ILE A 202 -0.65 -0.66 8.44
C ILE A 202 -1.32 -2.04 8.63
N GLN A 203 -0.52 -3.11 8.61
CA GLN A 203 -0.95 -4.45 9.00
C GLN A 203 -0.50 -4.82 10.42
N GLU A 204 -1.11 -5.87 10.98
CA GLU A 204 -0.73 -6.51 12.25
C GLU A 204 0.64 -7.21 12.22
#